data_AF-A0A6I3KNP9-F1
#
_entry.id   AF-A0A6I3KNP9-F1
#
_cell.length_a   1.000
_cell.length_b   1.000
_cell.length_c   1.000
_cell.angle_alpha   90.00
_cell.angle_beta   90.00
_cell.angle_gamma   90.00
#
_symmetry.space_group_name_H-M   'P 1'
#
loop_
_entity.id
_entity.type
_entity.pdbx_description
1 polymer ?
#
loop_
_entity_poly.entity_id
_entity_poly.type
_entity_poly.pdbx_seq_one_letter_code
_entity_poly.pdbx_strand_id
1 'polypeptide(L)'
;MKKYLAACALCGLFAVPVLAANAAVDTAVKTFEAVGNDPAKLKTYCEMSKVMSSADAEDDSKAEALDKQMDGFMKQLGQDFQTAFEAGADLDPESADGKTYDAAMDKLDDKCGK
;
A
#
# COMPACT_ATOMS: atom_id res chain seq x y z
N MET A 1 -20.75 -0.42 53.46
CA MET A 1 -19.39 -0.02 53.91
C MET A 1 -18.47 -1.23 53.90
N LYS A 2 -17.20 -1.03 53.50
CA LYS A 2 -16.08 -1.98 53.28
C LYS A 2 -16.19 -2.82 51.99
N LYS A 3 -15.56 -2.44 50.88
CA LYS A 3 -14.11 -2.36 50.51
C LYS A 3 -13.40 -3.72 50.51
N TYR A 4 -13.29 -4.33 49.33
CA TYR A 4 -12.16 -5.15 48.86
C TYR A 4 -12.26 -5.18 47.32
N LEU A 5 -11.23 -5.21 46.49
CA LEU A 5 -9.84 -4.76 46.48
C LEU A 5 -9.46 -4.89 44.99
N ALA A 6 -8.63 -3.96 44.51
CA ALA A 6 -8.17 -3.93 43.14
C ALA A 6 -7.46 -5.24 42.74
N ALA A 7 -7.80 -5.75 41.56
CA ALA A 7 -6.96 -6.66 40.79
C ALA A 7 -7.37 -6.60 39.30
N CYS A 8 -7.24 -5.43 38.66
CA CYS A 8 -7.15 -5.38 37.20
C CYS A 8 -5.70 -5.70 36.81
N ALA A 9 -5.34 -6.98 36.97
CA ALA A 9 -4.23 -7.56 36.26
C ALA A 9 -4.66 -7.75 34.80
N LEU A 10 -4.52 -6.70 34.00
CA LEU A 10 -4.52 -6.82 32.54
C LEU A 10 -3.23 -6.18 32.04
N CYS A 11 -2.12 -6.90 32.27
CA CYS A 11 -1.06 -6.98 31.27
C CYS A 11 -1.61 -7.76 30.07
N GLY A 12 -2.57 -7.17 29.36
CA GLY A 12 -2.94 -7.59 28.03
C GLY A 12 -1.99 -6.87 27.09
N LEU A 13 -0.97 -7.58 26.63
CA LEU A 13 -0.24 -7.20 25.42
C LEU A 13 -1.25 -6.70 24.38
N PHE A 14 -0.98 -5.55 23.79
CA PHE A 14 -1.68 -5.06 22.61
C PHE A 14 -1.64 -6.15 21.53
N ALA A 15 -2.68 -6.98 21.49
CA ALA A 15 -2.93 -7.91 20.41
C ALA A 15 -4.09 -7.33 19.60
N VAL A 16 -3.75 -6.41 18.69
CA VAL A 16 -4.61 -5.99 17.59
C VAL A 16 -3.70 -5.53 16.45
N PRO A 17 -3.89 -5.96 15.19
CA PRO A 17 -4.53 -7.20 14.71
C PRO A 17 -3.83 -7.77 13.46
N VAL A 18 -3.16 -8.92 13.54
CA VAL A 18 -2.70 -9.67 12.34
C VAL A 18 -3.86 -9.90 11.34
N LEU A 19 -5.10 -10.00 11.85
CA LEU A 19 -6.30 -10.21 11.03
C LEU A 19 -6.72 -9.00 10.17
N ALA A 20 -6.39 -7.77 10.53
CA ALA A 20 -6.81 -6.59 9.77
C ALA A 20 -5.83 -6.25 8.64
N ALA A 21 -4.53 -6.42 8.87
CA ALA A 21 -3.50 -6.28 7.83
C ALA A 21 -3.76 -7.27 6.69
N ASN A 22 -4.03 -8.53 7.03
CA ASN A 22 -4.29 -9.58 6.05
C ASN A 22 -5.50 -9.27 5.13
N ALA A 23 -6.59 -8.73 5.68
CA ALA A 23 -7.76 -8.35 4.89
C ALA A 23 -7.50 -7.12 3.97
N ALA A 24 -6.68 -6.16 4.43
CA ALA A 24 -6.28 -5.01 3.64
C ALA A 24 -5.35 -5.45 2.49
N VAL A 25 -4.38 -6.33 2.77
CA VAL A 25 -3.48 -6.92 1.77
C VAL A 25 -4.26 -7.71 0.72
N ASP A 26 -5.17 -8.59 1.14
CA ASP A 26 -6.02 -9.34 0.21
C ASP A 26 -6.85 -8.44 -0.72
N THR A 27 -7.31 -7.30 -0.20
CA THR A 27 -8.04 -6.31 -0.98
C THR A 27 -7.09 -5.59 -1.94
N ALA A 28 -5.90 -5.20 -1.49
CA ALA A 28 -4.89 -4.58 -2.31
C ALA A 28 -4.46 -5.46 -3.49
N VAL A 29 -4.19 -6.74 -3.23
CA VAL A 29 -3.85 -7.74 -4.25
C VAL A 29 -4.91 -7.79 -5.35
N LYS A 30 -6.19 -7.90 -4.98
CA LYS A 30 -7.30 -7.91 -5.95
C LYS A 30 -7.39 -6.62 -6.75
N THR A 31 -7.14 -5.49 -6.11
CA THR A 31 -7.14 -4.18 -6.79
C THR A 31 -6.00 -4.09 -7.80
N PHE A 32 -4.79 -4.54 -7.44
CA PHE A 32 -3.65 -4.59 -8.36
C PHE A 32 -3.92 -5.51 -9.55
N GLU A 33 -4.50 -6.68 -9.30
CA GLU A 33 -4.94 -7.58 -10.38
C GLU A 33 -5.97 -6.91 -11.31
N ALA A 34 -6.95 -6.20 -10.75
CA ALA A 34 -7.96 -5.48 -11.52
C ALA A 34 -7.35 -4.35 -12.37
N VAL A 35 -6.44 -3.56 -11.80
CA VAL A 35 -5.68 -2.54 -12.54
C VAL A 35 -4.87 -3.17 -13.67
N GLY A 36 -4.16 -4.26 -13.39
CA GLY A 36 -3.36 -4.95 -14.39
C GLY A 36 -4.17 -5.67 -15.47
N ASN A 37 -5.48 -5.82 -15.30
CA ASN A 37 -6.39 -6.40 -16.30
C ASN A 37 -7.20 -5.34 -17.04
N ASP A 38 -7.14 -4.08 -16.62
CA ASP A 38 -7.74 -2.93 -17.29
C ASP A 38 -6.66 -2.21 -18.13
N PRO A 39 -6.75 -2.20 -19.47
CA PRO A 39 -5.70 -1.61 -20.31
C PRO A 39 -5.47 -0.11 -20.08
N ALA A 40 -6.53 0.64 -19.72
CA ALA A 40 -6.41 2.08 -19.48
C ALA A 40 -5.73 2.34 -18.13
N LYS A 41 -6.12 1.61 -17.08
CA LYS A 41 -5.51 1.75 -15.76
C LYS A 41 -4.09 1.21 -15.74
N LEU A 42 -3.83 0.06 -16.37
CA LEU A 42 -2.48 -0.48 -16.51
C LEU A 42 -1.56 0.54 -17.17
N LYS A 43 -1.99 1.18 -18.27
CA LYS A 43 -1.20 2.23 -18.92
C LYS A 43 -0.85 3.37 -17.95
N THR A 44 -1.83 3.88 -17.20
CA THR A 44 -1.62 4.92 -16.19
C THR A 44 -0.65 4.48 -15.09
N TYR A 45 -0.78 3.24 -14.60
CA TYR A 45 0.13 2.69 -13.60
C TYR A 45 1.56 2.60 -14.12
N CYS A 46 1.76 2.18 -15.37
CA CYS A 46 3.10 2.09 -15.95
C CYS A 46 3.76 3.45 -16.15
N GLU A 47 2.98 4.47 -16.51
CA GLU A 47 3.46 5.86 -16.55
C GLU A 47 3.87 6.32 -15.14
N MET A 48 3.07 5.99 -14.12
CA MET A 48 3.39 6.27 -12.72
C MET A 48 4.69 5.58 -12.25
N SER A 49 4.81 4.26 -12.45
CA SER A 49 5.98 3.44 -12.07
C SER A 49 7.27 3.95 -12.73
N LYS A 50 7.18 4.37 -14.00
CA LYS A 50 8.29 5.02 -14.71
C LYS A 50 8.71 6.35 -14.06
N VAL A 51 7.75 7.19 -13.68
CA VAL A 51 8.04 8.45 -12.99
C VAL A 51 8.69 8.17 -11.64
N MET A 52 8.18 7.22 -10.85
CA MET A 52 8.77 6.80 -9.56
C MET A 52 10.23 6.38 -9.73
N SER A 53 10.51 5.55 -10.75
CA SER A 53 11.85 5.03 -11.03
C SER A 53 12.84 6.09 -11.54
N SER A 54 12.33 7.17 -12.14
CA SER A 54 13.14 8.28 -12.66
C SER A 54 13.31 9.44 -11.68
N ALA A 55 12.59 9.41 -10.56
CA ALA A 55 12.69 10.43 -9.54
C ALA A 55 14.07 10.31 -8.85
N ASP A 56 14.88 11.35 -9.02
CA ASP A 56 16.15 11.46 -8.30
C ASP A 56 15.85 12.02 -6.90
N ALA A 57 16.16 11.22 -5.87
CA ALA A 57 15.83 11.54 -4.49
C ALA A 57 16.61 12.77 -3.95
N GLU A 58 17.59 13.29 -4.69
CA GLU A 58 18.43 14.42 -4.27
C GLU A 58 18.02 15.77 -4.88
N ASP A 59 17.02 15.79 -5.78
CA ASP A 59 16.54 17.02 -6.43
C ASP A 59 15.23 17.54 -5.82
N ASP A 60 15.35 18.13 -4.62
CA ASP A 60 14.26 18.78 -3.87
C ASP A 60 13.48 19.81 -4.70
N SER A 61 14.09 20.39 -5.75
CA SER A 61 13.44 21.39 -6.61
C SER A 61 12.32 20.79 -7.46
N LYS A 62 12.28 19.46 -7.61
CA LYS A 62 11.27 18.72 -8.38
C LYS A 62 10.29 17.95 -7.50
N ALA A 63 10.49 17.89 -6.19
CA ALA A 63 9.65 17.13 -5.27
C ALA A 63 8.16 17.51 -5.39
N GLU A 64 7.82 18.81 -5.32
CA GLU A 64 6.43 19.25 -5.45
C GLU A 64 5.79 18.92 -6.81
N ALA A 65 6.58 18.90 -7.88
CA ALA A 65 6.09 18.59 -9.21
C ALA A 65 5.87 17.08 -9.38
N LEU A 66 6.77 16.27 -8.81
CA LEU A 66 6.65 14.83 -8.76
C LEU A 66 5.45 14.41 -7.91
N ASP A 67 5.26 14.98 -6.72
CA ASP A 67 4.09 14.73 -5.87
C ASP A 67 2.79 15.03 -6.60
N LYS A 68 2.69 16.17 -7.28
CA LYS A 68 1.51 16.51 -8.10
C LYS A 68 1.27 15.52 -9.24
N GLN A 69 2.33 14.98 -9.84
CA GLN A 69 2.21 13.94 -10.87
C GLN A 69 1.72 12.63 -10.28
N MET A 70 2.29 12.18 -9.15
CA MET A 70 1.84 10.98 -8.43
C MET A 70 0.38 11.09 -8.02
N ASP A 71 -0.02 12.23 -7.43
CA ASP A 71 -1.41 12.52 -7.08
C ASP A 71 -2.34 12.43 -8.28
N GLY A 72 -1.88 12.91 -9.45
CA GLY A 72 -2.60 12.81 -10.72
C GLY A 72 -2.82 11.36 -11.13
N PHE A 73 -1.76 10.55 -11.16
CA PHE A 73 -1.84 9.13 -11.49
C PHE A 73 -2.73 8.36 -10.53
N MET A 74 -2.55 8.58 -9.22
CA MET A 74 -3.34 7.97 -8.16
C MET A 74 -4.84 8.26 -8.34
N LYS A 75 -5.22 9.51 -8.67
CA LYS A 75 -6.61 9.88 -8.95
C LYS A 75 -7.15 9.19 -10.21
N GLN A 76 -6.33 9.02 -11.24
CA GLN A 76 -6.72 8.34 -12.48
C GLN A 76 -6.88 6.83 -12.30
N LEU A 77 -6.05 6.20 -11.47
CA LEU A 77 -6.15 4.77 -11.10
C LEU A 77 -7.38 4.51 -10.22
N GLY A 78 -7.74 5.49 -9.41
CA GLY A 78 -8.96 5.55 -8.62
C GLY A 78 -8.74 5.28 -7.14
N GLN A 79 -9.77 5.57 -6.35
CA GLN A 79 -9.71 5.50 -4.88
C GLN A 79 -9.35 4.09 -4.37
N ASP A 80 -9.87 3.03 -4.99
CA ASP A 80 -9.55 1.66 -4.58
C ASP A 80 -8.05 1.37 -4.72
N PHE A 81 -7.42 1.88 -5.77
CA PHE A 81 -5.98 1.73 -5.98
C PHE A 81 -5.17 2.57 -4.98
N GLN A 82 -5.62 3.78 -4.67
CA GLN A 82 -5.00 4.61 -3.63
C GLN A 82 -5.00 3.90 -2.28
N THR A 83 -6.16 3.40 -1.84
CA THR A 83 -6.27 2.65 -0.59
C THR A 83 -5.45 1.36 -0.63
N ALA A 84 -5.42 0.66 -1.76
CA ALA A 84 -4.56 -0.50 -1.94
C ALA A 84 -3.07 -0.16 -1.80
N PHE A 85 -2.62 0.94 -2.41
CA PHE A 85 -1.23 1.39 -2.34
C PHE A 85 -0.83 1.84 -0.92
N GLU A 86 -1.73 2.55 -0.23
CA GLU A 86 -1.53 2.98 1.16
C GLU A 86 -1.46 1.80 2.15
N ALA A 87 -2.12 0.67 1.84
CA ALA A 87 -2.08 -0.51 2.69
C ALA A 87 -0.66 -1.09 2.85
N GLY A 88 0.25 -0.80 1.92
CA GLY A 88 1.66 -1.22 2.00
C GLY A 88 2.53 -0.36 2.92
N ALA A 89 2.11 0.86 3.27
CA ALA A 89 2.98 1.85 3.93
C ALA A 89 3.45 1.41 5.33
N ASP A 90 2.60 0.67 6.05
CA ASP A 90 2.87 0.21 7.42
C ASP A 90 3.20 -1.28 7.50
N LEU A 91 3.33 -1.98 6.36
CA LEU A 91 3.66 -3.41 6.35
C LEU A 91 5.15 -3.64 6.65
N ASP A 92 5.43 -4.62 7.50
CA ASP A 92 6.78 -5.17 7.62
C ASP A 92 7.08 -5.99 6.35
N PRO A 93 8.10 -5.61 5.54
CA PRO A 93 8.43 -6.31 4.29
C PRO A 93 8.86 -7.77 4.52
N GLU A 94 9.34 -8.11 5.72
CA GLU A 94 9.72 -9.49 6.04
C GLU A 94 8.55 -10.36 6.50
N SER A 95 7.40 -9.75 6.81
CA SER A 95 6.18 -10.45 7.19
C SER A 95 5.54 -11.19 6.01
N ALA A 96 4.62 -12.12 6.32
CA ALA A 96 3.86 -12.82 5.29
C ALA A 96 2.99 -11.86 4.45
N ASP A 97 2.41 -10.85 5.11
CA ASP A 97 1.56 -9.85 4.45
C ASP A 97 2.43 -8.92 3.57
N GLY A 98 3.59 -8.47 4.05
CA GLY A 98 4.55 -7.68 3.27
C GLY A 98 5.02 -8.41 2.01
N LYS A 99 5.46 -9.66 2.15
CA LYS A 99 5.84 -10.51 1.01
C LYS A 99 4.71 -10.74 0.00
N THR A 100 3.47 -10.85 0.50
CA THR A 100 2.29 -11.03 -0.37
C THR A 100 1.98 -9.75 -1.14
N TYR A 101 2.05 -8.61 -0.47
CA TYR A 101 1.86 -7.29 -1.05
C TYR A 101 2.92 -6.99 -2.12
N ASP A 102 4.21 -7.17 -1.79
CA ASP A 102 5.33 -6.95 -2.70
C ASP A 102 5.22 -7.83 -3.94
N ALA A 103 4.93 -9.13 -3.77
CA ALA A 103 4.76 -10.04 -4.89
C ALA A 103 3.57 -9.67 -5.80
N ALA A 104 2.56 -8.96 -5.29
CA ALA A 104 1.44 -8.47 -6.10
C ALA A 104 1.79 -7.18 -6.86
N MET A 105 2.57 -6.28 -6.24
CA MET A 105 3.14 -5.11 -6.90
C MET A 105 4.11 -5.52 -8.01
N ASP A 106 5.04 -6.45 -7.75
CA ASP A 106 5.97 -7.00 -8.75
C ASP A 106 5.23 -7.57 -9.97
N LYS A 107 4.15 -8.34 -9.73
CA LYS A 107 3.30 -8.87 -10.81
C LYS A 107 2.60 -7.78 -11.62
N LEU A 108 2.25 -6.67 -10.98
CA LEU A 108 1.64 -5.54 -11.66
C LEU A 108 2.68 -4.77 -12.50
N ASP A 109 3.87 -4.54 -11.95
CA ASP A 109 5.02 -3.95 -12.65
C ASP A 109 5.47 -4.80 -13.85
N ASP A 110 5.51 -6.12 -13.71
CA ASP A 110 5.85 -7.05 -14.80
C ASP A 110 4.91 -6.91 -16.02
N LYS A 111 3.68 -6.43 -15.82
CA LYS A 111 2.72 -6.18 -16.90
C LYS A 111 3.00 -4.91 -17.69
N CYS A 112 3.85 -4.01 -17.19
CA CYS A 112 4.14 -2.75 -17.86
C CYS A 112 4.95 -2.87 -19.14
N GLY A 113 5.44 -4.08 -19.44
CA GLY A 113 6.31 -4.34 -20.58
C GLY A 113 7.69 -3.73 -20.33
N LYS A 114 8.74 -4.51 -20.60
CA LYS A 114 10.08 -3.92 -20.72
C LYS A 114 10.16 -3.05 -21.98
#